data_AF-A0A660W9X6-F1
#
_entry.id   AF-A0A660W9X6-F1
#
_cell.length_a   1.000
_cell.length_b   1.000
_cell.length_c   1.000
_cell.angle_alpha   90.00
_cell.angle_beta   90.00
_cell.angle_gamma   90.00
#
_symmetry.space_group_name_H-M   'P 1'
#
loop_
_entity.id
_entity.type
_entity.pdbx_description
1 polymer ?
#
loop_
_entity_poly.entity_id
_entity_poly.type
_entity_poly.pdbx_seq_one_letter_code
_entity_poly.pdbx_strand_id
1 'polypeptide(L)'
;MHDLPKELREAVKRVTNEEEYRHYVLNPLLHEHLGYPRDPRIVGHNKGFSVYGGHYEIDTLVTIDGRPALAVEAKASAKKFDDAYAQVTFYSKNYKEGSVIPFVAVAAGERVVFYRAVTGPDGIGVTFEPLDEFVDFQILQGVAKGMRAPAPERIEEAAVEQFAEIIHRIYATFRDSPRPARKGDEAVIATSRILSAAVCGNNVGGLLREMRAGKRLGGAVVACLGNYDWPGSRGPALARAFLEFLTLGKIYKGK
;
A
#
# COMPACT_ATOMS: atom_id res chain seq x y z
N MET A 1 8.35 -4.77 23.05
CA MET A 1 9.19 -5.49 22.07
C MET A 1 9.25 -6.92 22.55
N HIS A 2 8.65 -7.86 21.81
CA HIS A 2 8.63 -9.25 22.24
C HIS A 2 9.86 -9.98 21.77
N ASP A 3 10.44 -10.73 22.70
CA ASP A 3 11.54 -11.62 22.40
C ASP A 3 11.03 -12.82 21.62
N LEU A 4 11.76 -13.18 20.57
CA LEU A 4 11.59 -14.48 19.95
C LEU A 4 11.75 -15.61 21.00
N PRO A 5 11.02 -16.72 20.86
CA PRO A 5 11.31 -17.96 21.56
C PRO A 5 12.80 -18.30 21.50
N LYS A 6 13.33 -18.88 22.58
CA LYS A 6 14.79 -19.07 22.77
C LYS A 6 15.40 -19.86 21.61
N GLU A 7 14.73 -20.92 21.20
CA GLU A 7 15.06 -21.78 20.08
C GLU A 7 15.16 -21.01 18.75
N LEU A 8 14.27 -20.04 18.52
CA LEU A 8 14.29 -19.21 17.32
C LEU A 8 15.43 -18.18 17.38
N ARG A 9 15.74 -17.63 18.57
CA ARG A 9 16.93 -16.76 18.74
C ARG A 9 18.23 -17.50 18.42
N GLU A 10 18.34 -18.77 18.83
CA GLU A 10 19.50 -19.58 18.46
C GLU A 10 19.55 -19.90 16.96
N ALA A 11 18.39 -20.09 16.32
CA ALA A 11 18.31 -20.26 14.88
C ALA A 11 18.79 -19.00 14.12
N VAL A 12 18.41 -17.79 14.57
CA VAL A 12 18.85 -16.51 13.97
C VAL A 12 20.37 -16.41 13.90
N LYS A 13 21.11 -16.96 14.87
CA LYS A 13 22.59 -16.92 14.86
C LYS A 13 23.22 -17.77 13.76
N ARG A 14 22.47 -18.70 13.17
CA ARG A 14 22.95 -19.68 12.19
C ARG A 14 22.54 -19.36 10.76
N VAL A 15 21.52 -18.52 10.58
CA VAL A 15 21.04 -18.14 9.25
C VAL A 15 21.95 -17.09 8.61
N THR A 16 22.23 -17.28 7.33
CA THR A 16 23.15 -16.45 6.54
C THR A 16 22.43 -15.65 5.46
N ASN A 17 21.19 -16.01 5.14
CA ASN A 17 20.40 -15.40 4.07
C ASN A 17 18.89 -15.38 4.41
N GLU A 18 18.10 -14.69 3.60
CA GLU A 18 16.65 -14.49 3.82
C GLU A 18 15.84 -15.79 3.66
N GLU A 19 16.28 -16.72 2.81
CA GLU A 19 15.61 -18.01 2.62
C GLU A 19 15.75 -18.90 3.86
N GLU A 20 16.96 -19.02 4.40
CA GLU A 20 17.22 -19.70 5.67
C GLU A 20 16.48 -19.03 6.83
N TYR A 21 16.45 -17.69 6.87
CA TYR A 21 15.69 -16.97 7.89
C TYR A 21 14.18 -17.30 7.82
N ARG A 22 13.60 -17.31 6.62
CA ARG A 22 12.20 -17.71 6.45
C ARG A 22 11.95 -19.15 6.90
N HIS A 23 12.84 -20.07 6.53
CA HIS A 23 12.68 -21.49 6.83
C HIS A 23 12.86 -21.82 8.32
N TYR A 24 13.91 -21.30 8.95
CA TYR A 24 14.31 -21.68 10.32
C TYR A 24 13.78 -20.75 11.42
N VAL A 25 13.31 -19.54 11.07
CA VAL A 25 12.86 -18.54 12.06
C VAL A 25 11.40 -18.17 11.81
N LEU A 26 11.07 -17.64 10.63
CA LEU A 26 9.73 -17.11 10.37
C LEU A 26 8.66 -18.20 10.33
N ASN A 27 8.88 -19.26 9.57
CA ASN A 27 7.88 -20.33 9.43
C ASN A 27 7.59 -21.04 10.76
N PRO A 28 8.60 -21.40 11.58
CA PRO A 28 8.36 -21.91 12.94
C PRO A 28 7.62 -20.89 13.82
N LEU A 29 8.00 -19.60 13.80
CA LEU A 29 7.29 -18.57 14.53
C LEU A 29 5.79 -18.56 14.17
N LEU A 30 5.47 -18.47 12.89
CA LEU A 30 4.08 -18.42 12.42
C LEU A 30 3.32 -19.71 12.75
N HIS A 31 3.87 -20.88 12.41
CA HIS A 31 3.12 -22.13 12.49
C HIS A 31 3.09 -22.77 13.87
N GLU A 32 4.21 -22.72 14.61
CA GLU A 32 4.40 -23.49 15.84
C GLU A 32 4.13 -22.63 17.08
N HIS A 33 4.46 -21.33 17.04
CA HIS A 33 4.26 -20.43 18.17
C HIS A 33 3.00 -19.57 18.06
N LEU A 34 2.62 -19.18 16.84
CA LEU A 34 1.47 -18.30 16.61
C LEU A 34 0.26 -19.02 16.01
N GLY A 35 0.37 -20.33 15.77
CA GLY A 35 -0.75 -21.20 15.38
C GLY A 35 -1.30 -20.98 13.96
N TYR A 36 -0.54 -20.36 13.07
CA TYR A 36 -0.96 -20.18 11.68
C TYR A 36 -0.98 -21.53 10.95
N PRO A 37 -2.02 -21.85 10.18
CA PRO A 37 -2.10 -23.13 9.46
C PRO A 37 -1.06 -23.19 8.34
N ARG A 38 -0.56 -24.40 8.05
CA ARG A 38 0.35 -24.67 6.91
C ARG A 38 -0.39 -24.80 5.56
N ASP A 39 -1.58 -24.19 5.45
CA ASP A 39 -2.38 -24.21 4.23
C ASP A 39 -1.92 -23.07 3.30
N PRO A 40 -1.44 -23.36 2.08
CA PRO A 40 -0.96 -22.32 1.14
C PRO A 40 -2.05 -21.36 0.64
N ARG A 41 -3.32 -21.69 0.87
CA ARG A 41 -4.47 -20.80 0.63
C ARG A 41 -4.69 -19.80 1.77
N ILE A 42 -4.08 -20.06 2.94
CA ILE A 42 -4.14 -19.18 4.11
C ILE A 42 -2.80 -18.49 4.29
N VAL A 43 -1.67 -19.20 4.26
CA VAL A 43 -0.32 -18.62 4.36
C VAL A 43 0.38 -18.81 3.03
N GLY A 44 0.45 -17.75 2.25
CA GLY A 44 1.08 -17.75 0.95
C GLY A 44 2.42 -17.03 0.97
N HIS A 45 3.44 -17.61 0.36
CA HIS A 45 4.74 -16.97 0.20
C HIS A 45 4.88 -16.31 -1.18
N ASN A 46 5.78 -15.33 -1.28
CA ASN A 46 6.21 -14.74 -2.54
C ASN A 46 5.03 -14.26 -3.39
N LYS A 47 4.10 -13.53 -2.75
CA LYS A 47 2.87 -13.10 -3.41
C LYS A 47 3.11 -11.84 -4.23
N GLY A 48 3.27 -12.04 -5.53
CA GLY A 48 3.38 -10.99 -6.52
C GLY A 48 2.11 -10.15 -6.65
N PHE A 49 2.28 -8.84 -6.72
CA PHE A 49 1.24 -7.89 -7.10
C PHE A 49 1.86 -6.73 -7.89
N SER A 50 1.04 -6.08 -8.71
CA SER A 50 1.50 -4.99 -9.56
C SER A 50 0.77 -3.71 -9.18
N VAL A 51 1.54 -2.64 -9.06
CA VAL A 51 1.02 -1.29 -8.83
C VAL A 51 1.68 -0.35 -9.83
N TYR A 52 1.15 0.87 -9.91
CA TYR A 52 1.74 1.89 -10.76
C TYR A 52 3.18 2.18 -10.30
N GLY A 53 4.19 1.68 -11.03
CA GLY A 53 5.61 1.80 -10.66
C GLY A 53 6.41 0.51 -10.69
N GLY A 54 5.76 -0.67 -10.74
CA GLY A 54 6.48 -1.94 -10.88
C GLY A 54 5.70 -3.16 -10.39
N HIS A 55 6.38 -4.29 -10.47
CA HIS A 55 5.96 -5.54 -9.84
C HIS A 55 6.65 -5.67 -8.48
N TYR A 56 5.88 -6.03 -7.45
CA TYR A 56 6.35 -6.17 -6.08
C TYR A 56 5.92 -7.54 -5.55
N GLU A 57 6.66 -8.04 -4.57
CA GLU A 57 6.44 -9.36 -4.01
C GLU A 57 6.41 -9.26 -2.49
N ILE A 58 5.34 -9.79 -1.88
CA ILE A 58 5.23 -9.90 -0.42
C ILE A 58 5.84 -11.25 -0.01
N ASP A 59 6.82 -11.22 0.89
CA ASP A 59 7.49 -12.42 1.41
C ASP A 59 6.49 -13.44 1.95
N THR A 60 5.58 -13.00 2.82
CA THR A 60 4.49 -13.83 3.35
C THR A 60 3.21 -13.03 3.49
N LEU A 61 2.12 -13.55 2.91
CA LEU A 61 0.79 -12.99 3.00
C LEU A 61 -0.14 -14.02 3.64
N VAL A 62 -0.83 -13.60 4.69
CA VAL A 62 -1.86 -14.40 5.34
C VAL A 62 -3.23 -13.92 4.89
N THR A 63 -4.04 -14.83 4.38
CA THR A 63 -5.40 -14.60 3.90
C THR A 63 -6.42 -15.37 4.72
N ILE A 64 -7.47 -14.69 5.15
CA ILE A 64 -8.61 -15.30 5.86
C ILE A 64 -9.85 -15.10 4.99
N ASP A 65 -10.54 -16.19 4.66
CA ASP A 65 -11.72 -16.19 3.79
C ASP A 65 -11.50 -15.44 2.46
N GLY A 66 -10.30 -15.60 1.88
CA GLY A 66 -9.89 -14.98 0.63
C GLY A 66 -9.46 -13.51 0.74
N ARG A 67 -9.41 -12.93 1.95
CA ARG A 67 -9.02 -11.53 2.18
C ARG A 67 -7.65 -11.43 2.84
N PRO A 68 -6.79 -10.48 2.43
CA PRO A 68 -5.49 -10.27 3.07
C PRO A 68 -5.69 -9.75 4.50
N ALA A 69 -5.07 -10.42 5.47
CA ALA A 69 -5.19 -10.10 6.90
C ALA A 69 -3.84 -9.69 7.53
N LEU A 70 -2.73 -10.28 7.07
CA LEU A 70 -1.39 -9.94 7.54
C LEU A 70 -0.40 -10.02 6.37
N ALA A 71 0.43 -8.99 6.20
CA ALA A 71 1.61 -9.04 5.37
C ALA A 71 2.86 -9.06 6.25
N VAL A 72 3.83 -9.93 5.94
CA VAL A 72 5.09 -10.02 6.66
C VAL A 72 6.23 -9.78 5.69
N GLU A 73 7.18 -8.92 6.08
CA GLU A 73 8.46 -8.76 5.40
C GLU A 73 9.58 -9.31 6.29
N ALA A 74 10.43 -10.15 5.71
CA ALA A 74 11.46 -10.89 6.42
C ALA A 74 12.85 -10.47 5.96
N LYS A 75 13.76 -10.27 6.93
CA LYS A 75 15.18 -9.99 6.68
C LYS A 75 16.06 -10.78 7.64
N ALA A 76 17.17 -11.32 7.14
CA ALA A 76 18.11 -12.05 8.00
C ALA A 76 18.78 -11.17 9.06
N SER A 77 18.88 -9.85 8.83
CA SER A 77 19.58 -8.92 9.70
C SER A 77 18.67 -7.85 10.31
N ALA A 78 18.78 -7.64 11.62
CA ALA A 78 18.09 -6.57 12.34
C ALA A 78 18.44 -5.15 11.81
N LYS A 79 19.59 -4.98 11.15
CA LYS A 79 19.97 -3.70 10.51
C LYS A 79 19.05 -3.30 9.36
N LYS A 80 18.30 -4.27 8.81
CA LYS A 80 17.34 -4.08 7.71
C LYS A 80 15.91 -3.87 8.17
N PHE A 81 15.69 -3.72 9.48
CA PHE A 81 14.37 -3.57 10.04
C PHE A 81 13.62 -2.36 9.46
N ASP A 82 14.25 -1.18 9.40
CA ASP A 82 13.56 0.03 8.94
C ASP A 82 13.26 -0.02 7.43
N ASP A 83 14.17 -0.61 6.63
CA ASP A 83 13.96 -0.88 5.21
C ASP A 83 12.75 -1.81 5.01
N ALA A 84 12.69 -2.91 5.77
CA ALA A 84 11.60 -3.88 5.72
C ALA A 84 10.26 -3.29 6.19
N TYR A 85 10.30 -2.43 7.22
CA TYR A 85 9.13 -1.68 7.68
C TYR A 85 8.56 -0.78 6.58
N ALA A 86 9.42 -0.02 5.88
CA ALA A 86 9.00 0.81 4.76
C ALA A 86 8.39 -0.04 3.61
N GLN A 87 8.98 -1.20 3.31
CA GLN A 87 8.47 -2.12 2.30
C GLN A 87 7.09 -2.69 2.67
N VAL A 88 6.94 -3.30 3.85
CA VAL A 88 5.69 -3.98 4.23
C VAL A 88 4.52 -3.01 4.38
N THR A 89 4.78 -1.80 4.87
CA THR A 89 3.77 -0.75 4.99
C THR A 89 3.36 -0.18 3.62
N PHE A 90 4.29 -0.10 2.66
CA PHE A 90 3.96 0.18 1.26
C PHE A 90 3.10 -0.94 0.67
N TYR A 91 3.43 -2.21 0.91
CA TYR A 91 2.62 -3.33 0.42
C TYR A 91 1.21 -3.30 0.99
N SER A 92 1.05 -3.13 2.30
CA SER A 92 -0.28 -3.04 2.93
C SER A 92 -1.15 -1.94 2.34
N LYS A 93 -0.58 -0.78 2.02
CA LYS A 93 -1.30 0.36 1.42
C LYS A 93 -1.69 0.17 -0.04
N ASN A 94 -0.98 -0.69 -0.78
CA ASN A 94 -1.11 -0.78 -2.23
C ASN A 94 -1.46 -2.18 -2.75
N TYR A 95 -1.67 -3.16 -1.87
CA TYR A 95 -2.12 -4.48 -2.25
C TYR A 95 -3.53 -4.43 -2.84
N LYS A 96 -3.80 -5.32 -3.81
CA LYS A 96 -4.97 -5.36 -4.72
C LYS A 96 -6.29 -4.83 -4.12
N GLU A 97 -7.02 -4.06 -4.94
CA GLU A 97 -8.40 -3.58 -4.70
C GLU A 97 -8.62 -2.86 -3.35
N GLY A 98 -8.07 -1.66 -3.23
CA GLY A 98 -8.62 -0.57 -2.41
C GLY A 98 -8.74 -0.82 -0.90
N SER A 99 -8.20 -1.92 -0.38
CA SER A 99 -8.25 -2.28 1.03
C SER A 99 -6.85 -2.39 1.61
N VAL A 100 -6.68 -1.73 2.75
CA VAL A 100 -5.45 -1.73 3.53
C VAL A 100 -5.33 -3.09 4.21
N ILE A 101 -4.18 -3.75 4.11
CA ILE A 101 -3.94 -4.97 4.88
C ILE A 101 -3.87 -4.58 6.37
N PRO A 102 -4.78 -5.09 7.22
CA PRO A 102 -5.02 -4.53 8.56
C PRO A 102 -3.87 -4.74 9.53
N PHE A 103 -3.04 -5.77 9.30
CA PHE A 103 -1.82 -5.99 10.05
C PHE A 103 -0.62 -6.11 9.12
N VAL A 104 0.52 -5.63 9.61
CA VAL A 104 1.83 -5.92 9.02
C VAL A 104 2.79 -6.40 10.09
N ALA A 105 3.75 -7.23 9.73
CA ALA A 105 4.84 -7.60 10.61
C ALA A 105 6.19 -7.42 9.91
N VAL A 106 7.18 -7.03 10.69
CA VAL A 106 8.58 -6.98 10.27
C VAL A 106 9.33 -7.99 11.11
N ALA A 107 9.92 -8.99 10.46
CA ALA A 107 10.78 -9.99 11.09
C ALA A 107 12.20 -9.81 10.58
N ALA A 108 13.05 -9.14 11.36
CA ALA A 108 14.42 -8.81 10.96
C ALA A 108 15.44 -9.25 12.02
N GLY A 109 16.19 -10.33 11.76
CA GLY A 109 17.08 -10.93 12.75
C GLY A 109 16.29 -11.36 14.01
N GLU A 110 16.73 -10.94 15.20
CA GLU A 110 16.02 -11.24 16.45
C GLU A 110 14.80 -10.33 16.70
N ARG A 111 14.65 -9.25 15.90
CA ARG A 111 13.62 -8.23 16.12
C ARG A 111 12.38 -8.57 15.29
N VAL A 112 11.29 -8.92 15.97
CA VAL A 112 9.97 -9.10 15.35
C VAL A 112 8.98 -8.11 15.96
N VAL A 113 8.33 -7.32 15.12
CA VAL A 113 7.31 -6.36 15.54
C VAL A 113 6.11 -6.46 14.64
N PHE A 114 4.93 -6.56 15.25
CA PHE A 114 3.65 -6.47 14.56
C PHE A 114 3.12 -5.06 14.68
N TYR A 115 2.40 -4.64 13.65
CA TYR A 115 1.75 -3.34 13.59
C TYR A 115 0.32 -3.51 13.14
N ARG A 116 -0.55 -2.67 13.69
CA ARG A 116 -1.94 -2.52 13.23
C ARG A 116 -2.03 -1.28 12.35
N ALA A 117 -2.67 -1.43 11.19
CA ALA A 117 -3.08 -0.31 10.37
C ALA A 117 -4.15 0.50 11.11
N VAL A 118 -3.90 1.79 11.30
CA VAL A 118 -4.85 2.74 11.85
C VAL A 118 -5.19 3.74 10.78
N THR A 119 -6.45 3.73 10.38
CA THR A 119 -6.99 4.71 9.45
C THR A 119 -7.26 6.00 10.23
N GLY A 120 -6.92 7.14 9.65
CA GLY A 120 -7.22 8.43 10.26
C GLY A 120 -8.74 8.62 10.52
N PRO A 121 -9.13 9.53 11.43
CA PRO A 121 -10.53 9.79 11.77
C PRO A 121 -11.42 10.08 10.55
N ASP A 122 -10.82 10.65 9.51
CA ASP A 122 -11.50 11.06 8.29
C ASP A 122 -11.45 9.99 7.18
N GLY A 123 -10.89 8.80 7.47
CA GLY A 123 -10.64 7.74 6.50
C GLY A 123 -9.40 7.97 5.60
N ILE A 124 -8.74 9.11 5.73
CA ILE A 124 -7.59 9.52 4.91
C ILE A 124 -6.30 9.11 5.60
N GLY A 125 -5.44 8.41 4.86
CA GLY A 125 -4.13 8.02 5.35
C GLY A 125 -4.18 6.83 6.30
N VAL A 126 -3.09 6.06 6.27
CA VAL A 126 -2.89 4.88 7.11
C VAL A 126 -1.57 5.05 7.83
N THR A 127 -1.64 5.06 9.15
CA THR A 127 -0.50 4.90 10.04
C THR A 127 -0.42 3.45 10.51
N PHE A 128 0.74 3.06 11.02
CA PHE A 128 0.96 1.73 11.55
C PHE A 128 1.42 1.86 12.99
N GLU A 129 0.57 1.44 13.92
CA GLU A 129 0.88 1.47 15.35
C GLU A 129 1.53 0.14 15.73
N PRO A 130 2.70 0.15 16.39
CA PRO A 130 3.32 -1.07 16.87
C PRO A 130 2.43 -1.70 17.94
N LEU A 131 2.36 -3.01 17.94
CA LEU A 131 1.61 -3.76 18.93
C LEU A 131 2.50 -4.19 20.09
N ASP A 132 1.89 -4.10 21.27
CA ASP A 132 2.21 -4.83 22.50
C ASP A 132 2.67 -6.24 22.17
N GLU A 133 1.79 -7.00 21.52
CA GLU A 133 1.81 -8.46 21.42
C GLU A 133 1.99 -8.99 19.99
N PHE A 134 2.49 -10.23 19.89
CA PHE A 134 2.42 -10.96 18.62
C PHE A 134 0.96 -11.22 18.26
N VAL A 135 0.66 -11.13 16.97
CA VAL A 135 -0.68 -11.44 16.47
C VAL A 135 -0.72 -12.92 16.12
N ASP A 136 -1.39 -13.71 16.95
CA ASP A 136 -1.68 -15.12 16.66
C ASP A 136 -2.81 -15.28 15.63
N PHE A 137 -3.00 -16.51 15.16
CA PHE A 137 -4.02 -16.80 14.16
C PHE A 137 -5.45 -16.58 14.67
N GLN A 138 -5.72 -16.75 15.97
CA GLN A 138 -7.06 -16.54 16.54
C GLN A 138 -7.42 -15.05 16.55
N ILE A 139 -6.47 -14.18 16.90
CA ILE A 139 -6.64 -12.72 16.82
C ILE A 139 -6.96 -12.32 15.38
N LEU A 140 -6.20 -12.81 14.39
CA LEU A 140 -6.49 -12.51 12.98
C LEU A 140 -7.88 -12.99 12.56
N GLN A 141 -8.30 -14.18 12.98
CA GLN A 141 -9.66 -14.68 12.69
C GLN A 141 -10.75 -13.80 13.31
N GLY A 142 -10.53 -13.31 14.53
CA GLY A 142 -11.44 -12.37 15.19
C GLY A 142 -11.59 -11.05 14.42
N VAL A 143 -10.46 -10.48 13.98
CA VAL A 143 -10.45 -9.24 13.21
C VAL A 143 -11.06 -9.43 11.82
N ALA A 144 -10.74 -10.53 11.12
CA ALA A 144 -11.34 -10.84 9.81
C ALA A 144 -12.87 -10.99 9.88
N LYS A 145 -13.41 -11.55 10.97
CA LYS A 145 -14.87 -11.60 11.22
C LYS A 145 -15.47 -10.22 11.52
N GLY A 146 -14.72 -9.35 12.18
CA GLY A 146 -15.10 -7.96 12.48
C GLY A 146 -15.00 -7.03 11.26
N MET A 147 -14.16 -7.37 10.28
CA MET A 147 -14.13 -6.76 8.94
C MET A 147 -15.39 -7.17 8.18
N ARG A 148 -16.54 -6.59 8.55
CA ARG A 148 -17.72 -6.56 7.68
C ARG A 148 -17.24 -6.13 6.30
N ALA A 149 -17.70 -6.82 5.25
CA ALA A 149 -17.59 -6.27 3.91
C ALA A 149 -18.04 -4.81 4.01
N PRO A 150 -17.28 -3.81 3.53
CA PRO A 150 -17.91 -2.55 3.27
C PRO A 150 -19.12 -2.91 2.39
N ALA A 151 -20.33 -2.63 2.88
CA ALA A 151 -21.48 -2.58 2.00
C ALA A 151 -21.00 -1.75 0.81
N PRO A 152 -21.21 -2.20 -0.45
CA PRO A 152 -20.65 -1.50 -1.61
C PRO A 152 -20.95 -0.02 -1.41
N GLU A 153 -19.90 0.76 -1.18
CA GLU A 153 -20.05 2.19 -0.97
C GLU A 153 -20.87 2.65 -2.16
N ARG A 154 -22.05 3.23 -1.92
CA ARG A 154 -22.73 3.94 -2.98
C ARG A 154 -21.77 5.06 -3.34
N ILE A 155 -21.02 4.83 -4.41
CA ILE A 155 -20.14 5.84 -4.99
C ILE A 155 -21.06 6.99 -5.36
N GLU A 156 -21.01 8.07 -4.58
CA GLU A 156 -21.81 9.26 -4.86
C GLU A 156 -21.36 9.83 -6.21
N GLU A 157 -22.28 9.94 -7.17
CA GLU A 157 -21.96 10.43 -8.52
C GLU A 157 -21.31 11.82 -8.48
N ALA A 158 -21.74 12.67 -7.55
CA ALA A 158 -21.13 13.98 -7.30
C ALA A 158 -19.64 13.90 -6.92
N ALA A 159 -19.22 12.87 -6.18
CA ALA A 159 -17.82 12.66 -5.83
C ALA A 159 -17.00 12.19 -7.04
N VAL A 160 -17.59 11.35 -7.90
CA VAL A 160 -16.96 10.90 -9.16
C VAL A 160 -16.76 12.08 -10.11
N GLU A 161 -17.77 12.93 -10.26
CA GLU A 161 -17.70 14.13 -11.11
C GLU A 161 -16.61 15.10 -10.64
N GLN A 162 -16.56 15.39 -9.33
CA GLN A 162 -15.51 16.23 -8.75
C GLN A 162 -14.12 15.63 -9.01
N PHE A 163 -13.95 14.31 -8.84
CA PHE A 163 -12.68 13.66 -9.13
C PHE A 163 -12.30 13.68 -10.60
N ALA A 164 -13.27 13.43 -11.49
CA ALA A 164 -13.03 13.52 -12.92
C ALA A 164 -12.54 14.91 -13.30
N GLU A 165 -13.14 15.96 -12.73
CA GLU A 165 -12.71 17.34 -12.94
C GLU A 165 -11.26 17.58 -12.48
N ILE A 166 -10.88 17.09 -11.30
CA ILE A 166 -9.50 17.18 -10.78
C ILE A 166 -8.53 16.47 -11.72
N ILE A 167 -8.84 15.22 -12.10
CA ILE A 167 -8.01 14.41 -12.98
C ILE A 167 -7.79 15.14 -14.31
N HIS A 168 -8.87 15.68 -14.90
CA HIS A 168 -8.80 16.43 -16.15
C HIS A 168 -7.97 17.71 -16.02
N ARG A 169 -8.12 18.49 -14.94
CA ARG A 169 -7.35 19.73 -14.74
C ARG A 169 -5.86 19.46 -14.55
N ILE A 170 -5.49 18.43 -13.78
CA ILE A 170 -4.09 18.03 -13.60
C ILE A 170 -3.52 17.52 -14.94
N TYR A 171 -4.25 16.65 -15.64
CA TYR A 171 -3.85 16.14 -16.94
C TYR A 171 -3.63 17.26 -17.96
N ALA A 172 -4.58 18.19 -18.10
CA ALA A 172 -4.47 19.33 -19.00
C ALA A 172 -3.26 20.22 -18.65
N THR A 173 -3.02 20.43 -17.35
CA THR A 173 -1.87 21.20 -16.86
C THR A 173 -0.55 20.61 -17.33
N PHE A 174 -0.41 19.28 -17.36
CA PHE A 174 0.79 18.61 -17.89
C PHE A 174 0.83 18.53 -19.41
N ARG A 175 -0.30 18.25 -20.06
CA ARG A 175 -0.40 18.14 -21.52
C ARG A 175 -0.08 19.48 -22.19
N ASP A 176 -0.57 20.58 -21.63
CA ASP A 176 -0.47 21.92 -22.20
C ASP A 176 0.79 22.66 -21.70
N SER A 177 1.56 22.03 -20.81
CA SER A 177 2.84 22.55 -20.33
C SER A 177 3.90 22.53 -21.44
N PRO A 178 4.53 23.69 -21.76
CA PRO A 178 5.63 23.72 -22.71
C PRO A 178 6.93 23.13 -22.13
N ARG A 179 7.08 23.11 -20.79
CA ARG A 179 8.28 22.61 -20.09
C ARG A 179 7.95 22.11 -18.66
N PRO A 180 8.11 20.80 -18.37
CA PRO A 180 8.39 19.73 -19.31
C PRO A 180 7.18 19.51 -20.23
N ALA A 181 7.43 19.26 -21.51
CA ALA A 181 6.40 18.79 -22.42
C ALA A 181 6.14 17.30 -22.12
N ARG A 182 4.90 16.94 -21.81
CA ARG A 182 4.49 15.55 -21.61
C ARG A 182 3.34 15.25 -22.56
N LYS A 183 3.52 14.30 -23.45
CA LYS A 183 2.50 13.93 -24.45
C LYS A 183 1.86 12.60 -24.07
N GLY A 184 0.58 12.45 -24.38
CA GLY A 184 -0.16 11.19 -24.24
C GLY A 184 0.07 10.54 -22.88
N ASP A 185 0.65 9.34 -22.92
CA ASP A 185 0.88 8.48 -21.76
C ASP A 185 1.73 9.13 -20.67
N GLU A 186 2.75 9.93 -21.01
CA GLU A 186 3.60 10.57 -19.99
C GLU A 186 2.81 11.56 -19.11
N ALA A 187 1.80 12.22 -19.66
CA ALA A 187 0.92 13.12 -18.92
C ALA A 187 -0.09 12.33 -18.06
N VAL A 188 -0.58 11.19 -18.55
CA VAL A 188 -1.43 10.27 -17.78
C VAL A 188 -0.67 9.70 -16.59
N ILE A 189 0.56 9.24 -16.82
CA ILE A 189 1.52 8.77 -15.83
C ILE A 189 1.80 9.83 -14.76
N ALA A 190 2.06 11.07 -15.19
CA ALA A 190 2.25 12.21 -14.29
C ALA A 190 1.05 12.39 -13.36
N THR A 191 -0.15 12.42 -13.97
CA THR A 191 -1.43 12.65 -13.30
C THR A 191 -1.69 11.55 -12.28
N SER A 192 -1.51 10.28 -12.64
CA SER A 192 -1.67 9.13 -11.75
C SER A 192 -0.74 9.19 -10.53
N ARG A 193 0.55 9.51 -10.72
CA ARG A 193 1.51 9.60 -9.62
C ARG A 193 1.18 10.74 -8.65
N ILE A 194 0.70 11.88 -9.16
CA ILE A 194 0.33 13.04 -8.35
C ILE A 194 -0.92 12.76 -7.54
N LEU A 195 -1.94 12.16 -8.16
CA LEU A 195 -3.17 11.77 -7.47
C LEU A 195 -2.89 10.74 -6.37
N SER A 196 -2.08 9.72 -6.67
CA SER A 196 -1.65 8.73 -5.68
C SER A 196 -0.88 9.39 -4.53
N ALA A 197 0.06 10.29 -4.83
CA ALA A 197 0.80 11.00 -3.80
C ALA A 197 -0.12 11.88 -2.93
N ALA A 198 -1.08 12.59 -3.53
CA ALA A 198 -2.03 13.43 -2.82
C ALA A 198 -2.94 12.61 -1.88
N VAL A 199 -3.53 11.52 -2.39
CA VAL A 199 -4.41 10.62 -1.61
C VAL A 199 -3.66 9.95 -0.47
N CYS A 200 -2.41 9.53 -0.71
CA CYS A 200 -1.58 8.88 0.30
C CYS A 200 -0.94 9.86 1.31
N GLY A 201 -1.21 11.18 1.21
CA GLY A 201 -0.59 12.19 2.07
C GLY A 201 0.93 12.33 1.87
N ASN A 202 1.46 11.87 0.74
CA ASN A 202 2.88 11.97 0.40
C ASN A 202 3.25 13.38 -0.06
N ASN A 203 4.56 13.69 -0.04
CA ASN A 203 5.06 15.00 -0.46
C ASN A 203 4.94 15.22 -1.98
N VAL A 204 3.80 15.75 -2.42
CA VAL A 204 3.54 16.13 -3.81
C VAL A 204 4.56 17.15 -4.33
N GLY A 205 5.04 18.07 -3.48
CA GLY A 205 6.07 19.05 -3.86
C GLY A 205 7.44 18.42 -4.14
N GLY A 206 7.79 17.33 -3.46
CA GLY A 206 8.97 16.50 -3.77
C GLY A 206 8.83 15.84 -5.14
N LEU A 207 7.70 15.18 -5.37
CA LEU A 207 7.38 14.50 -6.62
C LEU A 207 7.39 15.47 -7.82
N LEU A 208 6.81 16.67 -7.67
CA LEU A 208 6.82 17.69 -8.71
C LEU A 208 8.25 18.16 -9.07
N ARG A 209 9.17 18.21 -8.08
CA ARG A 209 10.58 18.52 -8.34
C ARG A 209 11.29 17.40 -9.09
N GLU A 210 11.07 16.13 -8.72
CA GLU A 210 11.60 14.97 -9.45
C GLU A 210 11.12 14.97 -10.91
N MET A 211 9.86 15.35 -11.09
CA MET A 211 9.22 15.51 -12.39
C MET A 211 9.74 16.70 -13.21
N ARG A 212 10.66 17.50 -12.66
CA ARG A 212 11.18 18.75 -13.24
C ARG A 212 10.07 19.77 -13.54
N ALA A 213 8.97 19.73 -12.79
CA ALA A 213 7.91 20.72 -12.92
C ALA A 213 8.42 22.07 -12.40
N GLY A 214 8.44 23.08 -13.27
CA GLY A 214 8.80 24.44 -12.86
C GLY A 214 7.80 25.01 -11.84
N LYS A 215 8.20 26.06 -11.10
CA LYS A 215 7.38 26.68 -10.05
C LYS A 215 5.94 27.00 -10.48
N ARG A 216 5.74 27.47 -11.72
CA ARG A 216 4.42 27.78 -12.27
C ARG A 216 3.56 26.54 -12.46
N LEU A 217 4.14 25.48 -13.04
CA LEU A 217 3.45 24.21 -13.27
C LEU A 217 3.11 23.54 -11.94
N GLY A 218 4.10 23.45 -11.04
CA GLY A 218 3.90 22.89 -9.71
C GLY A 218 2.88 23.68 -8.88
N GLY A 219 2.91 25.01 -8.97
CA GLY A 219 1.92 25.89 -8.32
C GLY A 219 0.50 25.66 -8.84
N ALA A 220 0.32 25.50 -10.17
CA ALA A 220 -0.98 25.19 -10.76
C ALA A 220 -1.52 23.82 -10.29
N VAL A 221 -0.66 22.81 -10.20
CA VAL A 221 -1.04 21.48 -9.68
C VAL A 221 -1.41 21.55 -8.19
N VAL A 222 -0.59 22.21 -7.36
CA VAL A 222 -0.86 22.35 -5.92
C VAL A 222 -2.13 23.15 -5.68
N ALA A 223 -2.35 24.25 -6.43
CA ALA A 223 -3.59 25.02 -6.36
C ALA A 223 -4.79 24.18 -6.81
N CYS A 224 -4.64 23.37 -7.87
CA CYS A 224 -5.67 22.45 -8.30
C CYS A 224 -5.99 21.49 -7.15
N LEU A 225 -5.01 20.81 -6.55
CA LEU A 225 -5.24 19.88 -5.45
C LEU A 225 -5.85 20.57 -4.20
N GLY A 226 -5.39 21.76 -3.85
CA GLY A 226 -5.84 22.50 -2.67
C GLY A 226 -7.24 23.11 -2.77
N ASN A 227 -7.81 23.19 -3.97
CA ASN A 227 -9.18 23.67 -4.19
C ASN A 227 -10.25 22.60 -3.94
N TYR A 228 -9.84 21.35 -3.69
CA TYR A 228 -10.77 20.26 -3.45
C TYR A 228 -10.61 19.77 -2.03
N ASP A 229 -11.76 19.63 -1.38
CA ASP A 229 -11.84 18.85 -0.16
C ASP A 229 -11.61 17.38 -0.55
N TRP A 230 -10.68 16.70 0.12
CA TRP A 230 -10.30 15.31 -0.16
C TRP A 230 -10.80 14.36 0.96
N PRO A 231 -12.10 14.08 1.16
CA PRO A 231 -12.56 13.10 2.13
C PRO A 231 -11.93 11.71 1.99
N GLY A 232 -11.88 10.96 3.10
CA GLY A 232 -11.19 9.68 3.15
C GLY A 232 -11.98 8.46 2.69
N SER A 233 -13.26 8.58 2.39
CA SER A 233 -14.10 7.49 1.86
C SER A 233 -14.02 7.32 0.32
N ARG A 234 -12.88 7.62 -0.30
CA ARG A 234 -12.85 8.03 -1.72
C ARG A 234 -12.03 7.16 -2.68
N GLY A 235 -11.40 6.08 -2.20
CA GLY A 235 -10.66 5.15 -3.05
C GLY A 235 -11.48 4.63 -4.25
N PRO A 236 -12.71 4.12 -4.04
CA PRO A 236 -13.56 3.63 -5.13
C PRO A 236 -14.04 4.73 -6.09
N ALA A 237 -14.41 5.90 -5.58
CA ALA A 237 -14.87 7.03 -6.40
C ALA A 237 -13.76 7.59 -7.29
N LEU A 238 -12.55 7.77 -6.74
CA LEU A 238 -11.37 8.18 -7.50
C LEU A 238 -10.96 7.11 -8.51
N ALA A 239 -10.97 5.83 -8.13
CA ALA A 239 -10.68 4.74 -9.05
C ALA A 239 -11.68 4.71 -10.22
N ARG A 240 -12.98 4.86 -9.93
CA ARG A 240 -14.03 4.97 -10.95
C ARG A 240 -13.83 6.19 -11.84
N ALA A 241 -13.61 7.38 -11.27
CA ALA A 241 -13.36 8.60 -12.04
C ALA A 241 -12.10 8.50 -12.91
N PHE A 242 -11.06 7.82 -12.42
CA PHE A 242 -9.83 7.58 -13.18
C PHE A 242 -10.04 6.57 -14.31
N LEU A 243 -10.81 5.50 -14.08
CA LEU A 243 -11.23 4.57 -15.13
C LEU A 243 -12.12 5.27 -16.17
N GLU A 244 -13.04 6.13 -15.75
CA GLU A 244 -13.86 6.97 -16.63
C GLU A 244 -12.97 7.94 -17.43
N PHE A 245 -11.98 8.58 -16.81
CA PHE A 245 -10.99 9.40 -17.51
C PHE A 245 -10.21 8.61 -18.58
N LEU A 246 -9.75 7.40 -18.25
CA LEU A 246 -9.04 6.53 -19.19
C LEU A 246 -9.94 6.01 -20.33
N THR A 247 -11.26 5.89 -20.10
CA THR A 247 -12.21 5.30 -21.05
C THR A 247 -12.99 6.34 -21.88
N LEU A 248 -13.42 7.46 -21.28
CA LEU A 248 -14.00 8.64 -21.95
C LEU A 248 -12.93 9.44 -22.68
N GLY A 249 -11.70 9.45 -22.14
CA GLY A 249 -10.51 9.82 -22.89
C GLY A 249 -10.25 8.80 -23.99
N LYS A 250 -10.70 9.09 -25.20
CA LYS A 250 -10.19 8.49 -26.45
C LYS A 250 -8.69 8.83 -26.65
N ILE A 251 -7.83 8.45 -25.71
CA ILE A 251 -6.38 8.34 -25.89
C ILE A 251 -6.03 6.94 -26.45
N TYR A 252 -6.99 6.00 -26.40
CA TYR A 252 -6.89 4.64 -26.98
C TYR A 252 -7.86 4.34 -28.15
N LYS A 253 -8.14 5.33 -29.01
CA LYS A 253 -8.54 5.04 -30.39
C LYS A 253 -7.63 5.80 -31.33
N GLY A 254 -6.73 5.07 -31.98
CA GLY A 254 -5.74 5.58 -32.89
C GLY A 254 -6.31 6.54 -33.92
N LYS A 255 -5.66 7.70 -34.02
CA LYS A 255 -5.31 8.38 -35.26
C LYS A 255 -3.92 8.98 -35.06
#